data_AF-A0A1J3DQB4-F1
#
_entry.id   AF-A0A1J3DQB4-F1
#
_cell.length_a   1.000
_cell.length_b   1.000
_cell.length_c   1.000
_cell.angle_alpha   90.00
_cell.angle_beta   90.00
_cell.angle_gamma   90.00
#
_symmetry.space_group_name_H-M   'P 1'
#
loop_
_entity.id
_entity.type
_entity.pdbx_description
1 polymer ?
#
loop_
_entity_poly.entity_id
_entity_poly.type
_entity_poly.pdbx_seq_one_letter_code
_entity_poly.pdbx_strand_id
1 'polypeptide(L)'
;PFKDAAMVGMKEGLGIVSFLQGKNFLITGSTGFLAKVLIEKVLRMAPDVGKIYLLIKAKNKEAAIERLKNEVLNAELFSTLRETHGASYQSFMLSKLVPVTGNICDSDIGLQEDSAE
;
A
#
# COMPACT_ATOMS: atom_id res chain seq x y z
N PRO A 1 -3.12 -33.87 -25.70
CA PRO A 1 -2.97 -32.39 -25.68
C PRO A 1 -4.20 -31.57 -25.22
N PHE A 2 -5.37 -32.18 -24.95
CA PHE A 2 -6.60 -31.45 -24.57
C PHE A 2 -7.07 -31.69 -23.12
N LYS A 3 -6.18 -32.14 -22.22
CA LYS A 3 -6.52 -32.36 -20.80
C LYS A 3 -6.01 -31.28 -19.85
N ASP A 4 -5.05 -30.45 -20.28
CA ASP A 4 -4.45 -29.45 -19.41
C ASP A 4 -5.22 -28.12 -19.37
N ALA A 5 -5.99 -27.80 -20.42
CA ALA A 5 -6.79 -26.57 -20.46
C ALA A 5 -8.01 -26.60 -19.51
N ALA A 6 -8.48 -27.79 -19.13
CA ALA A 6 -9.64 -27.94 -18.26
C ALA A 6 -9.33 -27.71 -16.76
N MET A 7 -8.06 -27.78 -16.36
CA MET A 7 -7.62 -27.57 -14.97
C MET A 7 -7.25 -26.10 -14.66
N VAL A 8 -7.19 -25.23 -15.67
CA VAL A 8 -6.80 -23.81 -15.51
C VAL A 8 -8.01 -22.91 -15.23
N GLY A 9 -9.23 -23.36 -15.54
CA GLY A 9 -10.42 -22.51 -15.59
C GLY A 9 -11.22 -22.33 -14.29
N MET A 10 -10.79 -22.86 -13.14
CA MET A 10 -11.60 -22.82 -11.90
C MET A 10 -11.14 -21.75 -10.88
N LYS A 11 -10.24 -20.83 -11.26
CA LYS A 11 -9.61 -19.86 -10.34
C LYS A 11 -9.77 -18.38 -10.67
N GLU A 12 -10.45 -18.01 -11.74
CA GLU A 12 -10.45 -16.62 -12.20
C GLU A 12 -11.75 -15.90 -11.82
N GLY A 13 -11.69 -15.13 -10.72
CA GLY A 13 -12.67 -14.07 -10.45
C GLY A 13 -12.55 -12.93 -11.48
N LEU A 14 -13.00 -11.72 -11.15
CA LEU A 14 -13.01 -10.54 -12.04
C LEU A 14 -11.61 -10.04 -12.51
N GLY A 15 -10.52 -10.80 -12.31
CA GLY A 15 -9.17 -10.39 -12.68
C GLY A 15 -8.60 -9.23 -11.85
N ILE A 16 -9.17 -8.93 -10.67
CA ILE A 16 -8.77 -7.78 -9.86
C ILE A 16 -7.28 -7.85 -9.48
N VAL A 17 -6.79 -9.01 -9.06
CA VAL A 17 -5.39 -9.16 -8.63
C VAL A 17 -4.42 -8.94 -9.80
N SER A 18 -4.72 -9.49 -10.99
CA SER A 18 -3.87 -9.28 -12.18
C SER A 18 -3.92 -7.82 -12.63
N PHE A 19 -5.08 -7.17 -12.53
CA PHE A 19 -5.19 -5.75 -12.82
C PHE A 19 -4.34 -4.89 -11.89
N LEU A 20 -4.28 -5.19 -10.59
CA LEU A 20 -3.52 -4.38 -9.62
C LEU A 20 -2.00 -4.57 -9.73
N GLN A 21 -1.53 -5.61 -10.43
CA GLN A 21 -0.12 -5.93 -10.55
C GLN A 21 0.68 -4.75 -11.14
N GLY A 22 1.77 -4.38 -10.48
CA GLY A 22 2.65 -3.29 -10.88
C GLY A 22 2.05 -1.88 -10.82
N LYS A 23 0.76 -1.72 -10.47
CA LYS A 23 0.13 -0.39 -10.39
C LYS A 23 0.56 0.35 -9.13
N ASN A 24 0.77 1.65 -9.30
CA ASN A 24 1.02 2.57 -8.19
C ASN A 24 -0.30 3.18 -7.70
N PHE A 25 -0.41 3.44 -6.40
CA PHE A 25 -1.60 4.02 -5.77
C PHE A 25 -1.24 5.26 -4.97
N LEU A 26 -2.09 6.27 -4.97
CA LEU A 26 -2.08 7.34 -3.99
C LEU A 26 -3.27 7.15 -3.05
N ILE A 27 -3.01 7.07 -1.75
CA ILE A 27 -4.04 6.90 -0.71
C ILE A 27 -4.01 8.10 0.23
N THR A 28 -5.14 8.79 0.31
CA THR A 28 -5.39 9.85 1.29
C THR A 28 -6.03 9.29 2.56
N GLY A 29 -5.95 10.03 3.68
CA GLY A 29 -6.44 9.54 4.96
C GLY A 29 -5.77 8.24 5.41
N SER A 30 -4.53 8.00 4.95
CA SER A 30 -3.78 6.75 5.06
C SER A 30 -3.55 6.27 6.50
N THR A 31 -3.59 7.18 7.47
CA THR A 31 -3.49 6.88 8.91
C THR A 31 -4.82 6.48 9.54
N GLY A 32 -5.94 6.77 8.86
CA GLY A 32 -7.28 6.37 9.27
C GLY A 32 -7.51 4.86 9.16
N PHE A 33 -8.46 4.35 9.93
CA PHE A 33 -8.70 2.90 10.04
C PHE A 33 -8.99 2.24 8.68
N LEU A 34 -9.97 2.75 7.93
CA LEU A 34 -10.38 2.15 6.65
C LEU A 34 -9.25 2.13 5.62
N ALA A 35 -8.48 3.21 5.51
CA ALA A 35 -7.36 3.28 4.57
C ALA A 35 -6.29 2.23 4.91
N LYS A 36 -5.99 2.03 6.20
CA LYS A 36 -5.07 0.95 6.63
C LYS A 36 -5.60 -0.44 6.30
N VAL A 37 -6.91 -0.68 6.45
CA VAL A 37 -7.53 -1.96 6.06
C VAL A 37 -7.40 -2.19 4.56
N LEU A 38 -7.60 -1.16 3.75
CA LEU A 38 -7.38 -1.23 2.30
C LEU A 38 -5.92 -1.58 1.96
N ILE A 39 -4.95 -0.89 2.58
CA ILE A 39 -3.52 -1.14 2.39
C ILE A 39 -3.17 -2.59 2.77
N GLU A 40 -3.61 -3.06 3.94
CA GLU A 40 -3.40 -4.45 4.40
C GLU A 40 -3.96 -5.43 3.38
N LYS A 41 -5.21 -5.23 2.96
CA LYS A 41 -5.90 -6.14 2.05
C LYS A 41 -5.22 -6.20 0.69
N VAL A 42 -4.81 -5.06 0.14
CA VAL A 42 -4.09 -4.97 -1.13
C VAL A 42 -2.75 -5.70 -1.02
N LEU A 43 -1.95 -5.40 0.00
CA LEU A 43 -0.62 -6.02 0.15
C LEU A 43 -0.69 -7.52 0.41
N ARG A 44 -1.74 -8.00 1.10
CA ARG A 44 -1.96 -9.43 1.35
C ARG A 44 -2.48 -10.19 0.12
N MET A 45 -3.32 -9.56 -0.70
CA MET A 45 -3.95 -10.23 -1.86
C MET A 45 -3.15 -10.06 -3.17
N ALA A 46 -2.45 -8.95 -3.31
CA ALA A 46 -1.72 -8.55 -4.50
C ALA A 46 -0.35 -7.98 -4.11
N PRO A 47 0.57 -8.79 -3.55
CA PRO A 47 1.87 -8.31 -3.08
C PRO A 47 2.73 -7.70 -4.22
N ASP A 48 2.44 -8.04 -5.47
CA ASP A 48 3.13 -7.56 -6.67
C ASP A 48 2.63 -6.18 -7.16
N VAL A 49 1.81 -5.48 -6.38
CA VAL A 49 1.51 -4.07 -6.61
C VAL A 49 2.78 -3.21 -6.62
N GLY A 50 2.72 -2.06 -7.28
CA GLY A 50 3.78 -1.07 -7.27
C GLY A 50 3.90 -0.35 -5.91
N LYS A 51 4.27 0.92 -5.95
CA LYS A 51 4.35 1.79 -4.78
C LYS A 51 2.95 2.26 -4.37
N ILE A 52 2.71 2.29 -3.06
CA ILE A 52 1.56 2.91 -2.45
C ILE A 52 2.04 4.19 -1.76
N TYR A 53 1.76 5.33 -2.40
CA TYR A 53 2.03 6.65 -1.89
C TYR A 53 0.95 7.01 -0.86
N LEU A 54 1.39 7.36 0.34
CA LEU A 54 0.51 7.65 1.47
C LEU A 54 0.55 9.14 1.75
N LEU A 55 -0.53 9.86 1.40
CA LEU A 55 -0.66 11.27 1.76
C LEU A 55 -0.84 11.36 3.29
N ILE A 56 0.13 11.98 3.96
CA ILE A 56 0.15 12.15 5.41
C ILE A 56 0.28 13.64 5.73
N LYS A 57 -0.66 14.15 6.53
CA LYS A 57 -0.61 15.50 7.06
C LYS A 57 0.48 15.58 8.13
N ALA A 58 1.59 16.22 7.78
CA ALA A 58 2.76 16.38 8.64
C ALA A 58 3.48 17.70 8.33
N LYS A 59 4.36 18.16 9.24
CA LYS A 59 5.12 19.41 9.08
C LYS A 59 6.25 19.29 8.06
N ASN A 60 6.84 18.10 7.94
CA ASN A 60 7.97 17.80 7.06
C ASN A 60 8.02 16.28 6.79
N LYS A 61 8.97 15.86 5.94
CA LYS A 61 9.15 14.47 5.52
C LYS A 61 9.49 13.56 6.69
N GLU A 62 10.31 14.02 7.62
CA GLU A 62 10.73 13.26 8.80
C GLU A 62 9.54 12.93 9.68
N ALA A 63 8.67 13.92 9.95
CA ALA A 63 7.43 13.73 10.69
C ALA A 63 6.44 12.80 9.96
N ALA A 64 6.40 12.85 8.61
CA ALA A 64 5.57 11.93 7.83
C ALA A 64 6.07 10.47 7.94
N ILE A 65 7.39 10.26 7.89
CA ILE A 65 8.02 8.95 8.10
C ILE A 65 7.75 8.43 9.51
N GLU A 66 7.85 9.29 10.53
CA GLU A 66 7.53 8.91 11.91
C GLU A 66 6.07 8.48 12.04
N ARG A 67 5.13 9.25 11.49
CA ARG A 67 3.70 8.88 11.47
C ARG A 67 3.46 7.57 10.73
N LEU A 68 4.09 7.33 9.58
CA LEU A 68 4.03 6.06 8.88
C LEU A 68 4.46 4.89 9.77
N LYS A 69 5.60 5.03 10.46
CA LYS A 69 6.09 3.99 11.39
C LYS A 69 5.11 3.74 12.53
N ASN A 70 4.70 4.79 13.22
CA ASN A 70 3.92 4.69 14.45
C ASN A 70 2.44 4.31 14.20
N GLU A 71 1.82 4.85 13.16
CA GLU A 71 0.37 4.73 12.93
C GLU A 71 -0.01 3.62 11.95
N VAL A 72 0.94 3.18 11.11
CA VAL A 72 0.71 2.17 10.06
C VAL A 72 1.57 0.93 10.30
N LEU A 73 2.91 1.03 10.22
CA LEU A 73 3.79 -0.15 10.27
C LEU A 73 3.64 -0.95 11.57
N ASN A 74 3.49 -0.25 12.69
CA ASN A 74 3.36 -0.84 14.03
C ASN A 74 1.91 -1.17 14.40
N ALA A 75 0.92 -0.83 13.55
CA ALA A 75 -0.48 -1.11 13.87
C ALA A 75 -0.75 -2.62 13.87
N GLU A 76 -1.50 -3.08 14.88
CA GLU A 76 -1.84 -4.50 15.08
C GLU A 76 -2.60 -5.10 13.88
N LEU A 77 -3.34 -4.26 13.15
CA LEU A 77 -4.03 -4.60 11.90
C LEU A 77 -3.15 -5.35 10.89
N PHE A 78 -1.83 -5.09 10.87
CA PHE A 78 -0.89 -5.73 9.95
C PHE A 78 -0.26 -7.03 10.51
N SER A 79 -0.81 -7.63 11.58
CA SER A 79 -0.30 -8.87 12.18
C SER A 79 -0.17 -10.02 11.17
N THR A 80 -1.18 -10.23 10.33
CA THR A 80 -1.15 -11.28 9.29
C THR A 80 -0.01 -11.08 8.30
N LEU A 81 0.24 -9.85 7.84
CA LEU A 81 1.41 -9.56 6.99
C LEU A 81 2.73 -9.77 7.75
N ARG A 82 2.76 -9.42 9.04
CA ARG A 82 3.92 -9.65 9.91
C ARG A 82 4.26 -11.13 10.02
N GLU A 83 3.26 -11.98 10.24
CA GLU A 83 3.41 -13.44 10.29
C GLU A 83 3.84 -13.99 8.92
N THR A 84 3.24 -13.49 7.84
CA THR A 84 3.54 -13.93 6.46
C THR A 84 4.98 -13.62 6.04
N HIS A 85 5.48 -12.42 6.36
CA HIS A 85 6.81 -11.97 5.93
C HIS A 85 7.91 -12.14 7.00
N GLY A 86 7.54 -12.44 8.25
CA GLY A 86 8.48 -12.65 9.36
C GLY A 86 9.49 -11.51 9.51
N ALA A 87 10.78 -11.87 9.56
CA ALA A 87 11.88 -10.91 9.68
C ALA A 87 11.95 -9.90 8.52
N SER A 88 11.39 -10.22 7.35
CA SER A 88 11.37 -9.34 6.18
C SER A 88 10.18 -8.37 6.16
N TYR A 89 9.27 -8.42 7.14
CA TYR A 89 8.07 -7.58 7.19
C TYR A 89 8.38 -6.09 7.02
N GLN A 90 9.32 -5.55 7.80
CA GLN A 90 9.63 -4.13 7.72
C GLN A 90 10.20 -3.75 6.35
N SER A 91 11.14 -4.54 5.83
CA SER A 91 11.72 -4.31 4.50
C SER A 91 10.67 -4.39 3.40
N PHE A 92 9.75 -5.37 3.47
CA PHE A 92 8.63 -5.49 2.53
C PHE A 92 7.72 -4.26 2.57
N MET A 93 7.25 -3.87 3.76
CA MET A 93 6.36 -2.72 3.93
C MET A 93 7.02 -1.42 3.46
N LEU A 94 8.29 -1.18 3.82
CA LEU A 94 9.04 0.01 3.40
C LEU A 94 9.36 -0.01 1.90
N SER A 95 9.44 -1.20 1.27
CA SER A 95 9.58 -1.30 -0.18
C SER A 95 8.29 -0.91 -0.92
N LYS A 96 7.13 -0.99 -0.27
CA LYS A 96 5.82 -0.73 -0.88
C LYS A 96 5.27 0.65 -0.52
N LEU A 97 5.45 1.10 0.72
CA LEU A 97 4.83 2.31 1.24
C LEU A 97 5.77 3.52 1.15
N VAL A 98 5.30 4.59 0.50
CA VAL A 98 6.05 5.84 0.36
C VAL A 98 5.26 6.97 1.03
N PRO A 99 5.71 7.53 2.16
CA PRO A 99 5.02 8.64 2.79
C PRO A 99 5.23 9.92 1.97
N VAL A 100 4.13 10.64 1.71
CA VAL A 100 4.13 11.91 1.00
C VAL A 100 3.47 12.95 1.89
N THR A 101 4.15 14.06 2.16
CA THR A 101 3.59 15.16 2.94
C THR A 101 2.54 15.89 2.12
N GLY A 102 1.35 16.09 2.69
CA GLY A 102 0.33 16.94 2.07
C GLY A 102 -0.96 16.99 2.88
N ASN A 103 -1.90 17.79 2.40
CA ASN A 103 -3.14 18.10 3.08
C ASN A 103 -4.23 18.35 2.04
N ILE A 104 -5.30 17.55 2.11
CA ILE A 104 -6.38 17.57 1.12
C ILE A 104 -7.15 18.90 1.06
N CYS A 105 -7.07 19.72 2.12
CA CYS A 105 -7.71 21.03 2.16
C CYS A 105 -6.93 22.10 1.40
N ASP A 106 -5.69 21.82 1.01
CA ASP A 106 -4.81 22.76 0.33
C ASP A 106 -4.87 22.52 -1.19
N SER A 107 -4.56 23.54 -1.99
CA SER A 107 -4.42 23.40 -3.44
C SER A 107 -3.42 22.30 -3.79
N ASP A 108 -3.71 21.56 -4.87
CA ASP A 108 -2.92 20.40 -5.31
C ASP A 108 -2.62 19.41 -4.17
N ILE A 109 -3.59 19.24 -3.26
CA ILE A 109 -3.54 18.38 -2.07
C ILE A 109 -2.31 18.62 -1.18
N GLY A 110 -1.73 19.82 -1.24
CA GLY A 110 -0.53 20.22 -0.51
C GLY A 110 0.76 19.60 -1.02
N LEU A 111 0.78 19.10 -2.26
CA LEU A 111 2.00 18.62 -2.92
C LEU A 111 2.76 19.80 -3.53
N GLN A 112 4.09 19.72 -3.48
CA GLN A 112 4.94 20.65 -4.23
C GLN A 112 5.19 20.09 -5.64
N GLU A 113 5.30 20.99 -6.61
CA GLU A 113 5.38 20.67 -8.05
C GLU A 113 6.52 19.69 -8.43
N ASP A 114 7.55 19.58 -7.59
CA ASP A 114 8.75 18.74 -7.81
C ASP A 114 8.78 17.41 -7.02
N SER A 115 7.64 16.95 -6.51
CA SER A 115 7.59 15.74 -5.63
C SER A 115 7.64 14.39 -6.38
N ALA A 116 7.89 14.39 -7.69
CA ALA A 116 7.91 13.18 -8.53
C ALA A 116 9.35 12.71 -8.79
N GLU A 117 9.92 11.95 -7.84
CA GLU A 117 11.11 11.12 -8.03
C GLU A 117 10.82 9.65 -7.72
#